data_AF-A0A349JJD9-F1
#
_entry.id   AF-A0A349JJD9-F1
#
_cell.length_a   1.000
_cell.length_b   1.000
_cell.length_c   1.000
_cell.angle_alpha   90.00
_cell.angle_beta   90.00
_cell.angle_gamma   90.00
#
_symmetry.space_group_name_H-M   'P 1'
#
loop_
_entity.id
_entity.type
_entity.pdbx_description
1 polymer ?
#
loop_
_entity_poly.entity_id
_entity_poly.type
_entity_poly.pdbx_seq_one_letter_code
_entity_poly.pdbx_strand_id
1 'polypeptide(L)'
;MDIQEIKGQDYIIQYDRESVTVCFQGELSLGGPADYAPIVQLLDEVANPEPSTITLNLKKLEFLNSSGISMLSKFVIAVRKKKTIQL
;
A
#
# COMPACT_ATOMS: atom_id res chain seq x y z
N MET A 1 -11.13 -12.01 -10.60
CA MET A 1 -10.90 -10.67 -10.04
C MET A 1 -11.34 -10.62 -8.59
N ASP A 2 -10.47 -11.11 -7.71
CA ASP A 2 -10.62 -10.95 -6.26
C ASP A 2 -9.96 -9.62 -5.89
N ILE A 3 -10.79 -8.57 -5.79
CA ILE A 3 -10.34 -7.20 -5.50
C ILE A 3 -10.75 -6.86 -4.07
N GLN A 4 -9.77 -6.53 -3.24
CA GLN A 4 -10.01 -5.97 -1.91
C GLN A 4 -9.88 -4.45 -1.98
N GLU A 5 -10.85 -3.72 -1.41
CA GLU A 5 -10.93 -2.25 -1.49
C GLU A 5 -10.94 -1.62 -0.09
N ILE A 6 -10.17 -0.54 0.07
CA ILE A 6 -10.25 0.40 1.19
C ILE A 6 -10.64 1.75 0.61
N LYS A 7 -11.76 2.30 1.08
CA LYS A 7 -12.27 3.58 0.64
C LYS A 7 -12.30 4.56 1.80
N GLY A 8 -11.62 5.69 1.62
CA GLY A 8 -11.76 6.85 2.49
C GLY A 8 -12.61 7.93 1.85
N GLN A 9 -12.50 9.15 2.39
CA GLN A 9 -13.23 10.30 1.88
C GLN A 9 -12.71 10.73 0.50
N ASP A 10 -11.39 10.91 0.38
CA ASP A 10 -10.74 11.45 -0.82
C ASP A 10 -9.82 10.45 -1.52
N TYR A 11 -9.78 9.19 -1.07
CA TYR A 11 -8.90 8.17 -1.62
C TYR A 11 -9.57 6.80 -1.74
N ILE A 12 -9.03 6.01 -2.67
CA ILE A 12 -9.37 4.60 -2.86
C ILE A 12 -8.06 3.82 -2.98
N ILE A 13 -7.98 2.70 -2.26
CA ILE A 13 -6.90 1.72 -2.38
C ILE A 13 -7.50 0.39 -2.76
N GLN A 14 -6.97 -0.21 -3.83
CA GLN A 14 -7.44 -1.49 -4.35
C GLN A 14 -6.28 -2.46 -4.46
N TYR A 15 -6.45 -3.66 -3.94
CA TYR A 15 -5.51 -4.75 -4.10
C TYR A 15 -6.05 -5.78 -5.09
N ASP A 16 -5.31 -5.98 -6.17
CA ASP A 16 -5.50 -7.08 -7.12
C ASP A 16 -4.56 -8.24 -6.74
N ARG A 17 -5.17 -9.34 -6.25
CA ARG A 17 -4.44 -10.55 -5.86
C ARG A 17 -3.82 -11.30 -7.04
N GLU A 18 -4.40 -11.21 -8.22
CA GLU A 18 -3.92 -11.93 -9.40
C GLU A 18 -2.61 -11.32 -9.90
N SER A 19 -2.51 -9.99 -9.90
CA SER A 19 -1.31 -9.26 -10.35
C SER A 19 -0.38 -8.80 -9.22
N VAL A 20 -0.68 -9.13 -7.97
CA VAL A 20 0.03 -8.66 -6.76
C VAL A 20 0.27 -7.14 -6.80
N THR A 21 -0.79 -6.40 -7.12
CA THR A 21 -0.72 -4.94 -7.36
C THR A 21 -1.65 -4.19 -6.42
N VAL A 22 -1.10 -3.22 -5.69
CA VAL A 22 -1.86 -2.29 -4.86
C VAL A 22 -1.94 -0.96 -5.59
N CYS A 23 -3.14 -0.57 -6.00
CA CYS A 23 -3.42 0.68 -6.70
C CYS A 23 -3.87 1.75 -5.69
N PHE A 24 -3.21 2.91 -5.74
CA PHE A 24 -3.54 4.07 -4.93
C PHE A 24 -4.13 5.16 -5.82
N GLN A 25 -5.28 5.71 -5.42
CA GLN A 25 -6.03 6.72 -6.18
C GLN A 25 -6.51 7.85 -5.26
N GLY A 26 -6.47 9.09 -5.74
CA GLY A 26 -6.95 10.28 -5.02
C GLY A 26 -5.93 10.87 -4.05
N GLU A 27 -6.39 11.43 -2.94
CA GLU A 27 -5.56 12.15 -1.96
C GLU A 27 -5.40 11.38 -0.63
N LEU A 28 -4.16 10.98 -0.32
CA LEU A 28 -3.80 10.39 0.97
C LEU A 28 -3.22 11.46 1.90
N SER A 29 -4.14 12.21 2.53
CA SER A 29 -3.85 13.33 3.44
C SER A 29 -4.32 13.07 4.89
N LEU A 30 -4.29 11.82 5.35
CA LEU A 30 -4.85 11.43 6.66
C LEU A 30 -4.17 12.13 7.86
N GLY A 31 -4.95 12.31 8.93
CA GLY A 31 -4.61 13.14 10.10
C GLY A 31 -3.40 12.65 10.89
N GLY A 32 -3.10 11.36 10.87
CA GLY A 32 -1.87 10.83 11.47
C GLY A 32 -1.65 9.34 11.25
N PRO A 33 -0.55 8.78 11.78
CA PRO A 33 -0.18 7.38 11.56
C PRO A 33 -1.25 6.35 11.93
N ALA A 34 -2.11 6.64 12.91
CA ALA A 34 -3.20 5.76 13.31
C ALA A 34 -4.24 5.59 12.19
N ASP A 35 -4.52 6.64 11.43
CA ASP A 35 -5.50 6.62 10.35
C ASP A 35 -5.02 5.78 9.16
N TYR A 36 -3.71 5.58 9.04
CA TYR A 36 -3.11 4.71 8.04
C TYR A 36 -3.17 3.21 8.41
N ALA A 37 -3.63 2.85 9.61
CA ALA A 37 -3.60 1.46 10.08
C ALA A 37 -4.27 0.46 9.11
N PRO A 38 -5.44 0.72 8.51
CA PRO A 38 -6.05 -0.21 7.53
C PRO A 38 -5.17 -0.43 6.29
N ILE A 39 -4.43 0.60 5.87
CA ILE A 39 -3.55 0.57 4.70
C ILE A 39 -2.30 -0.23 5.01
N VAL A 40 -1.73 -0.02 6.21
CA VAL A 40 -0.58 -0.79 6.70
C VAL A 40 -0.94 -2.27 6.80
N GLN A 41 -2.11 -2.61 7.35
CA GLN A 41 -2.59 -3.98 7.45
C GLN A 41 -2.71 -4.64 6.07
N LEU A 42 -3.30 -3.95 5.09
CA LEU A 42 -3.37 -4.45 3.72
C LEU A 42 -1.98 -4.70 3.11
N LEU A 43 -1.05 -3.75 3.29
CA LEU A 43 0.31 -3.90 2.76
C LEU A 43 1.06 -5.06 3.42
N ASP A 44 0.90 -5.25 4.72
CA ASP A 44 1.46 -6.39 5.44
C ASP A 44 0.85 -7.71 4.95
N GLU A 45 -0.46 -7.78 4.69
CA GLU A 45 -1.13 -8.93 4.09
C GLU A 45 -0.58 -9.27 2.70
N VAL A 46 -0.34 -8.26 1.86
CA VAL A 46 0.25 -8.43 0.52
C VAL A 46 1.67 -8.99 0.59
N ALA A 47 2.47 -8.55 1.57
CA ALA A 47 3.85 -8.99 1.73
C ALA A 47 4.02 -10.28 2.54
N ASN A 48 3.01 -10.70 3.31
CA ASN A 48 3.05 -11.90 4.13
C ASN A 48 3.33 -13.20 3.35
N PRO A 49 2.70 -13.48 2.19
CA PRO A 49 2.98 -14.68 1.41
C PRO A 49 4.34 -14.65 0.69
N GLU A 50 5.12 -13.57 0.83
CA GLU A 50 6.44 -13.39 0.22
C GLU A 50 6.45 -13.58 -1.31
N PRO A 51 5.59 -12.86 -2.04
CA PRO A 51 5.59 -12.92 -3.50
C PRO A 51 6.92 -12.42 -4.05
N SER A 52 7.34 -12.91 -5.22
CA SER A 52 8.60 -12.49 -5.84
C SER A 52 8.64 -10.99 -6.12
N THR A 53 7.49 -10.36 -6.38
CA THR A 53 7.36 -8.94 -6.69
C THR A 53 6.03 -8.41 -6.15
N ILE A 54 6.03 -7.17 -5.66
CA ILE A 54 4.84 -6.43 -5.27
C ILE A 54 4.84 -5.12 -6.06
N THR A 55 3.74 -4.81 -6.73
CA THR A 55 3.61 -3.54 -7.47
C THR A 55 2.79 -2.55 -6.66
N LEU A 56 3.38 -1.40 -6.33
CA LEU A 56 2.63 -0.24 -5.81
C LEU A 56 2.36 0.71 -6.98
N ASN A 57 1.11 0.74 -7.44
CA ASN A 57 0.70 1.61 -8.54
C ASN A 57 0.20 2.95 -8.00
N LEU A 58 1.04 3.98 -8.13
CA LEU A 58 0.77 5.34 -7.66
C LEU A 58 0.36 6.29 -8.79
N LYS A 59 0.10 5.80 -10.02
CA LYS A 59 -0.13 6.65 -11.20
C LYS A 59 -1.34 7.59 -11.07
N LYS A 60 -2.31 7.22 -10.21
CA LYS A 60 -3.54 7.98 -9.94
C LYS A 60 -3.55 8.56 -8.52
N LEU A 61 -2.44 8.49 -7.81
CA LEU A 61 -2.29 9.15 -6.52
C LEU A 61 -2.03 10.63 -6.80
N GLU A 62 -2.96 11.48 -6.39
CA GLU A 62 -2.93 12.92 -6.66
C GLU A 62 -2.15 13.67 -5.59
N PHE A 63 -2.25 13.20 -4.34
CA PHE A 63 -1.53 13.79 -3.20
C PHE A 63 -1.15 12.75 -2.16
N LEU A 64 0.00 12.95 -1.51
CA LEU A 64 0.48 12.13 -0.40
C LEU A 64 1.16 13.03 0.63
N ASN A 65 0.66 13.01 1.87
CA ASN A 65 1.27 13.78 2.96
C ASN A 65 2.50 13.09 3.56
N SER A 66 3.20 13.78 4.46
CA SER A 66 4.42 13.29 5.11
C SER A 66 4.24 11.98 5.90
N SER A 67 3.07 11.80 6.53
CA SER A 67 2.72 10.56 7.23
C SER A 67 2.57 9.40 6.25
N GLY A 68 1.94 9.62 5.09
CA GLY A 68 1.82 8.63 4.03
C GLY A 68 3.17 8.25 3.41
N ILE A 69 4.04 9.23 3.15
CA ILE A 69 5.41 8.97 2.68
C ILE A 69 6.18 8.11 3.70
N SER A 70 6.06 8.44 4.99
CA SER A 70 6.71 7.70 6.07
C SER A 70 6.18 6.27 6.17
N MET A 71 4.87 6.07 5.95
CA MET A 71 4.23 4.76 5.93
C MET A 71 4.78 3.89 4.78
N LEU A 72 4.78 4.40 3.55
CA LEU A 72 5.32 3.67 2.39
C LEU A 72 6.81 3.37 2.56
N SER A 73 7.58 4.31 3.11
CA SER A 73 9.01 4.11 3.38
C SER A 73 9.25 2.97 4.37
N LYS A 74 8.45 2.90 5.45
CA LYS A 74 8.51 1.80 6.43
C LYS A 74 8.14 0.46 5.81
N PHE A 75 7.12 0.44 4.94
CA PHE A 75 6.73 -0.76 4.22
C PHE A 75 7.87 -1.28 3.34
N VAL A 76 8.49 -0.43 2.52
CA VAL A 76 9.65 -0.80 1.68
C VAL A 76 10.81 -1.34 2.52
N ILE A 77 11.11 -0.71 3.66
CA ILE A 77 12.15 -1.18 4.58
C ILE A 77 11.79 -2.56 5.17
N ALA A 78 10.51 -2.80 5.49
CA ALA A 78 10.04 -4.09 5.98
C ALA A 78 10.15 -5.19 4.91
N VAL A 79 9.72 -4.89 3.68
CA VAL A 79 9.87 -5.79 2.52
C VAL A 79 11.34 -6.12 2.26
N ARG A 80 12.27 -5.16 2.37
CA ARG A 80 13.70 -5.42 2.22
C ARG A 80 14.26 -6.47 3.18
N LYS A 81 13.63 -6.66 4.35
CA LYS A 81 14.02 -7.70 5.32
C LYS A 81 13.56 -9.09 4.87
N LYS A 82 12.55 -9.18 4.00
CA LYS A 82 12.10 -10.41 3.34
C LYS A 82 12.98 -10.66 2.12
N LYS A 83 13.99 -11.52 2.27
CA LYS A 83 15.04 -11.78 1.25
C LYS A 83 14.52 -12.39 -0.06
N THR A 84 13.28 -12.83 -0.06
CA THR A 84 12.56 -13.52 -1.13
C THR A 84 11.83 -12.55 -2.07
N ILE A 85 11.51 -11.35 -1.60
CA ILE A 85 10.82 -10.33 -2.39
C ILE A 85 11.88 -9.45 -3.08
N GLN A 86 11.78 -9.33 -4.40
CA GLN A 86 12.63 -8.44 -5.18
C GLN A 86 12.18 -6.98 -5.01
N LEU A 87 13.15 -6.10 -4.75
CA LEU A 87 13.01 -4.65 -4.67
C LEU A 87 13.63 -3.97 -5.89
#